data_AF-A0ABD3W0X1-F1
#
_entry.id   AF-A0ABD3W0X1-F1
#
_cell.length_a   1.000
_cell.length_b   1.000
_cell.length_c   1.000
_cell.angle_alpha   90.00
_cell.angle_beta   90.00
_cell.angle_gamma   90.00
#
_symmetry.space_group_name_H-M   'P 1'
#
loop_
_entity.id
_entity.type
_entity.pdbx_description
1 polymer ?
#
loop_
_entity_poly.entity_id
_entity_poly.type
_entity_poly.pdbx_seq_one_letter_code
_entity_poly.pdbx_strand_id
1 'polypeptide(L)'
;NYSQDEACCSIFKYARLVLKKPMVVVAIGDGYDWKQSQLGILLTDEVYINMTNDKLPHYQSKFDELLAAIHEKTNQMSDLTQTAPCFLSYTWVNSKTAVDLGTRYIPNAIGWGDPRELKIYLEKNGIRCWIDVERVGQKGLFEDIAGGLLNAWVAVVCISDEYADSSICCNEFRYASKVLELPIILAVTGTGSKWRASEIGVLSLNYPIVNFQEKSDTAHERLLQLVREQLSSHMEEEASLKEKKINEEQKNLSFQ
;
A
#
# COMPACT_ATOMS: atom_id res chain seq x y z
N ASN A 1 -13.51 -11.41 -22.84
CA ASN A 1 -13.54 -10.29 -21.87
C ASN A 1 -12.34 -10.48 -20.95
N TYR A 2 -11.36 -9.59 -20.98
CA TYR A 2 -10.06 -9.77 -20.29
C TYR A 2 -10.21 -10.06 -18.79
N SER A 3 -11.14 -9.35 -18.12
CA SER A 3 -11.38 -9.47 -16.68
C SER A 3 -12.04 -10.79 -16.23
N GLN A 4 -12.53 -11.58 -17.19
CA GLN A 4 -13.17 -12.89 -16.95
C GLN A 4 -12.32 -14.05 -17.47
N ASP A 5 -11.20 -13.76 -18.14
CA ASP A 5 -10.28 -14.75 -18.67
C ASP A 5 -9.18 -15.04 -17.63
N GLU A 6 -9.15 -16.27 -17.12
CA GLU A 6 -8.24 -16.69 -16.06
C GLU A 6 -6.77 -16.62 -16.48
N ALA A 7 -6.46 -16.95 -17.75
CA ALA A 7 -5.10 -16.90 -18.27
C ALA A 7 -4.62 -15.45 -18.37
N CYS A 8 -5.46 -14.54 -18.89
CA CYS A 8 -5.15 -13.11 -18.93
C CYS A 8 -4.95 -12.53 -17.53
N CYS A 9 -5.86 -12.83 -16.59
CA CYS A 9 -5.76 -12.37 -15.21
C CYS A 9 -4.51 -12.89 -14.50
N SER A 10 -4.11 -14.14 -14.77
CA SER A 10 -2.90 -14.74 -14.19
C SER A 10 -1.63 -14.07 -14.70
N ILE A 11 -1.55 -13.79 -16.00
CA ILE A 11 -0.42 -13.06 -16.60
C ILE A 11 -0.35 -11.65 -16.04
N PHE A 12 -1.49 -10.96 -15.92
CA PHE A 12 -1.57 -9.63 -15.32
C PHE A 12 -1.05 -9.65 -13.86
N LYS A 13 -1.58 -10.57 -13.04
CA LYS A 13 -1.15 -10.78 -11.66
C LYS A 13 0.35 -11.03 -11.58
N TYR A 14 0.90 -11.88 -12.43
CA TYR A 14 2.32 -12.18 -12.46
C TYR A 14 3.16 -10.95 -12.83
N ALA A 15 2.79 -10.21 -13.88
CA ALA A 15 3.49 -9.01 -14.31
C ALA A 15 3.50 -7.91 -13.23
N ARG A 16 2.37 -7.75 -12.52
CA ARG A 16 2.18 -6.73 -11.49
C ARG A 16 2.82 -7.13 -10.15
N LEU A 17 2.45 -8.29 -9.63
CA LEU A 17 2.79 -8.73 -8.27
C LEU A 17 4.20 -9.34 -8.19
N VAL A 18 4.60 -10.13 -9.20
CA VAL A 18 5.88 -10.84 -9.19
C VAL A 18 6.97 -10.04 -9.88
N LEU A 19 6.72 -9.60 -11.12
CA LEU A 19 7.73 -8.88 -11.90
C LEU A 19 7.80 -7.38 -11.53
N LYS A 20 6.83 -6.87 -10.77
CA LYS A 20 6.71 -5.45 -10.39
C LYS A 20 6.90 -4.51 -11.58
N LYS A 21 6.39 -4.91 -12.75
CA LYS A 21 6.56 -4.11 -13.97
C LYS A 21 5.71 -2.84 -13.86
N PRO A 22 6.23 -1.67 -14.27
CA PRO A 22 5.39 -0.50 -14.44
C PRO A 22 4.34 -0.80 -15.51
N MET A 23 3.07 -0.64 -15.15
CA MET A 23 1.95 -0.91 -16.05
C MET A 23 1.16 0.37 -16.30
N VAL A 24 0.75 0.59 -17.54
CA VAL A 24 -0.27 1.58 -17.90
C VAL A 24 -1.52 0.82 -18.29
N VAL A 25 -2.65 1.18 -17.70
CA VAL A 25 -3.91 0.45 -17.83
C VAL A 25 -4.80 1.18 -18.81
N VAL A 26 -5.35 0.47 -19.77
CA VAL A 26 -6.27 1.03 -20.77
C VAL A 26 -7.57 0.24 -20.72
N ALA A 27 -8.67 0.94 -20.42
CA ALA A 27 -10.00 0.33 -20.43
C ALA A 27 -10.58 0.43 -21.84
N ILE A 28 -10.90 -0.71 -22.46
CA ILE A 28 -11.44 -0.81 -23.82
C ILE A 28 -12.74 -1.62 -23.77
N GLY A 29 -13.75 -1.20 -24.53
CA GLY A 29 -15.06 -1.86 -24.63
C GLY A 29 -16.23 -0.98 -24.17
N ASP A 30 -17.31 -1.60 -23.69
CA ASP A 30 -18.60 -0.93 -23.48
C ASP A 30 -18.91 -0.55 -22.01
N GLY A 31 -18.02 -0.87 -21.05
CA GLY A 31 -18.33 -0.66 -19.64
C GLY A 31 -17.19 -0.90 -18.66
N TYR A 32 -17.52 -0.82 -17.36
CA TYR A 32 -16.56 -0.88 -16.25
C TYR A 32 -16.79 -2.08 -15.33
N ASP A 33 -17.47 -3.13 -15.80
CA ASP A 33 -17.79 -4.32 -14.99
C ASP A 33 -16.52 -4.99 -14.43
N TRP A 34 -15.40 -4.86 -15.14
CA TRP A 34 -14.09 -5.32 -14.69
C TRP A 34 -13.67 -4.71 -13.35
N LYS A 35 -14.17 -3.53 -12.96
CA LYS A 35 -13.89 -2.90 -11.66
C LYS A 35 -14.42 -3.72 -10.49
N GLN A 36 -15.47 -4.51 -10.70
CA GLN A 36 -16.05 -5.38 -9.66
C GLN A 36 -15.37 -6.76 -9.63
N SER A 37 -14.47 -7.05 -10.57
CA SER A 37 -13.73 -8.31 -10.60
C SER A 37 -12.51 -8.27 -9.69
N GLN A 38 -11.87 -9.42 -9.47
CA GLN A 38 -10.57 -9.47 -8.79
C GLN A 38 -9.51 -8.60 -9.47
N LEU A 39 -9.56 -8.48 -10.81
CA LEU A 39 -8.67 -7.58 -11.55
C LEU A 39 -8.93 -6.12 -11.20
N GLY A 40 -10.18 -5.74 -10.96
CA GLY A 40 -10.57 -4.41 -10.50
C GLY A 40 -10.00 -4.07 -9.12
N ILE A 41 -9.96 -5.04 -8.21
CA ILE A 41 -9.32 -4.91 -6.88
C ILE A 41 -7.80 -4.70 -7.03
N LEU A 42 -7.16 -5.38 -7.97
CA LEU A 42 -5.72 -5.22 -8.25
C LEU A 42 -5.38 -3.91 -8.96
N LEU A 43 -6.37 -3.26 -9.54
CA LEU A 43 -6.25 -2.04 -10.34
C LEU A 43 -6.89 -0.84 -9.66
N THR A 44 -7.30 -0.98 -8.40
CA THR A 44 -8.02 0.09 -7.68
C THR A 44 -7.12 1.31 -7.45
N ASP A 45 -5.82 1.09 -7.48
CA ASP A 45 -4.74 2.07 -7.35
C ASP A 45 -4.21 2.63 -8.67
N GLU A 46 -4.71 2.15 -9.82
CA GLU A 46 -4.22 2.60 -11.13
C GLU A 46 -5.22 3.54 -11.80
N VAL A 47 -4.75 4.73 -12.18
CA VAL A 47 -5.45 5.55 -13.16
C VAL A 47 -5.37 4.85 -14.51
N TYR A 48 -6.53 4.49 -15.03
CA TYR A 48 -6.65 3.89 -16.34
C TYR A 48 -7.07 4.93 -17.38
N ILE A 49 -6.53 4.79 -18.59
CA ILE A 49 -6.93 5.62 -19.71
C ILE A 49 -8.22 5.04 -20.26
N ASN A 50 -9.24 5.88 -20.24
CA ASN A 50 -10.56 5.49 -20.68
C ASN A 50 -10.67 5.55 -22.20
N MET A 51 -10.63 4.39 -22.85
CA MET A 51 -10.83 4.17 -24.28
C MET A 51 -12.03 3.25 -24.53
N THR A 52 -13.10 3.41 -23.75
CA THR A 52 -14.38 2.76 -24.01
C THR A 52 -15.02 3.33 -25.29
N ASN A 53 -15.99 2.59 -25.83
CA ASN A 53 -16.61 2.91 -27.13
C ASN A 53 -17.29 4.29 -27.16
N ASP A 54 -17.75 4.82 -26.02
CA ASP A 54 -18.28 6.20 -25.91
C ASP A 54 -17.20 7.28 -26.07
N LYS A 55 -15.91 6.92 -26.00
CA LYS A 55 -14.77 7.83 -26.20
C LYS A 55 -14.18 7.77 -27.59
N LEU A 56 -14.72 6.94 -28.49
CA LEU A 56 -14.23 6.76 -29.86
C LEU A 56 -13.99 8.09 -30.63
N PRO A 57 -14.87 9.11 -30.54
CA PRO A 57 -14.62 10.42 -31.18
C PRO A 57 -13.41 11.19 -30.64
N HIS A 58 -12.93 10.83 -29.45
CA HIS A 58 -11.84 11.50 -28.73
C HIS A 58 -10.58 10.64 -28.62
N TYR A 59 -10.49 9.51 -29.33
CA TYR A 59 -9.36 8.59 -29.22
C TYR A 59 -8.01 9.24 -29.47
N GLN A 60 -7.93 10.23 -30.37
CA GLN A 60 -6.68 10.95 -30.61
C GLN A 60 -6.12 11.57 -29.32
N SER A 61 -6.96 12.32 -28.58
CA SER A 61 -6.57 12.86 -27.28
C SER A 61 -6.29 11.78 -26.23
N LYS A 62 -6.95 10.62 -26.30
CA LYS A 62 -6.70 9.48 -25.40
C LYS A 62 -5.38 8.76 -25.70
N PHE A 63 -4.96 8.73 -26.96
CA PHE A 63 -3.62 8.27 -27.32
C PHE A 63 -2.55 9.22 -26.82
N ASP A 64 -2.78 10.52 -26.82
CA ASP A 64 -1.85 11.49 -26.22
C ASP A 64 -1.71 11.27 -24.70
N GLU A 65 -2.84 11.04 -24.00
CA GLU A 65 -2.84 10.64 -22.58
C GLU A 65 -2.05 9.34 -22.35
N LEU A 66 -2.21 8.35 -23.23
CA LEU A 66 -1.48 7.09 -23.18
C LEU A 66 0.02 7.25 -23.35
N LEU A 67 0.43 8.01 -24.36
CA LEU A 67 1.85 8.27 -24.60
C LEU A 67 2.48 9.02 -23.42
N ALA A 68 1.79 10.02 -22.87
CA ALA A 68 2.25 10.75 -21.68
C ALA A 68 2.44 9.81 -20.49
N ALA A 69 1.45 8.94 -20.20
CA ALA A 69 1.53 7.97 -19.11
C ALA A 69 2.67 6.96 -19.28
N ILE A 70 2.91 6.48 -20.51
CA ILE A 70 4.03 5.58 -20.81
C ILE A 70 5.37 6.29 -20.58
N HIS A 71 5.52 7.51 -21.08
CA HIS A 71 6.76 8.29 -20.91
C HIS A 71 7.05 8.56 -19.43
N GLU A 72 6.02 8.94 -18.67
CA GLU A 72 6.15 9.17 -17.23
C GLU A 72 6.59 7.91 -16.49
N LYS A 73 5.91 6.77 -16.69
CA LYS A 73 6.27 5.52 -16.00
C LYS A 73 7.63 4.96 -16.43
N THR A 74 8.03 5.20 -17.68
CA THR A 74 9.35 4.83 -18.18
C THR A 74 10.45 5.67 -17.52
N ASN A 75 10.21 6.97 -17.31
CA ASN A 75 11.19 7.86 -16.68
C ASN A 75 11.25 7.70 -15.15
N GLN A 76 10.13 7.41 -14.49
CA GLN A 76 10.08 7.16 -13.04
C GLN A 76 10.84 5.90 -12.61
N MET A 77 11.12 4.95 -13.52
CA MET A 77 11.99 3.80 -13.22
C MET A 77 13.39 4.21 -12.76
N SER A 78 13.84 5.43 -13.07
CA SER A 78 15.16 5.95 -12.65
C SER A 78 15.20 6.51 -11.22
N ASP A 79 14.05 6.79 -10.59
CA ASP A 79 13.95 7.50 -9.30
C ASP A 79 13.51 6.62 -8.11
N LEU A 80 13.38 5.30 -8.32
CA LEU A 80 13.05 4.30 -7.29
C LEU A 80 14.14 4.10 -6.22
N THR A 81 15.12 4.99 -6.13
CA THR A 81 16.29 4.87 -5.22
C THR A 81 16.01 5.32 -3.78
N GLN A 82 14.81 5.85 -3.49
CA GLN A 82 14.40 6.25 -2.13
C GLN A 82 13.21 5.45 -1.61
N THR A 83 13.37 4.13 -1.48
CA THR A 83 12.33 3.27 -0.88
C THR A 83 12.22 3.50 0.63
N ALA A 84 11.02 3.81 1.13
CA ALA A 84 10.72 3.74 2.55
C ALA A 84 10.30 2.30 2.88
N PRO A 85 11.10 1.53 3.63
CA PRO A 85 10.80 0.12 3.89
C PRO A 85 9.61 -0.07 4.84
N CYS A 86 9.20 0.95 5.58
CA CYS A 86 8.03 0.90 6.46
C CYS A 86 6.93 1.84 5.98
N PHE A 87 5.73 1.30 5.78
CA PHE A 87 4.52 2.07 5.49
C PHE A 87 3.68 2.22 6.75
N LEU A 88 3.20 3.42 7.06
CA LEU A 88 2.30 3.68 8.18
C LEU A 88 0.91 4.03 7.63
N SER A 89 -0.04 3.10 7.76
CA SER A 89 -1.45 3.33 7.45
C SER A 89 -2.17 3.84 8.69
N TYR A 90 -2.93 4.92 8.57
CA TYR A 90 -3.67 5.52 9.68
C TYR A 90 -4.82 6.38 9.16
N THR A 91 -5.81 6.66 10.00
CA THR A 91 -6.80 7.70 9.71
C THR A 91 -6.40 9.01 10.38
N TRP A 92 -6.58 10.14 9.67
CA TRP A 92 -6.04 11.43 10.10
C TRP A 92 -6.60 11.91 11.44
N VAL A 93 -7.85 11.54 11.75
CA VAL A 93 -8.52 11.90 12.99
C VAL A 93 -7.88 11.28 14.24
N ASN A 94 -7.04 10.25 14.09
CA ASN A 94 -6.25 9.68 15.19
C ASN A 94 -4.93 10.43 15.44
N SER A 95 -4.58 11.44 14.63
CA SER A 95 -3.38 12.25 14.82
C SER A 95 -3.74 13.64 15.34
N LYS A 96 -3.32 13.94 16.57
CA LYS A 96 -3.48 15.26 17.18
C LYS A 96 -2.80 16.33 16.33
N THR A 97 -1.60 16.02 15.83
CA THR A 97 -0.86 16.94 14.96
C THR A 97 -1.64 17.27 13.68
N ALA A 98 -2.35 16.31 13.07
CA ALA A 98 -3.22 16.61 11.92
C ALA A 98 -4.41 17.47 12.29
N VAL A 99 -5.06 17.18 13.43
CA VAL A 99 -6.21 17.95 13.90
C VAL A 99 -5.80 19.40 14.17
N ASP A 100 -4.63 19.60 14.81
CA ASP A 100 -4.07 20.93 15.06
C ASP A 100 -3.74 21.69 13.75
N LEU A 101 -3.50 20.96 12.64
CA LEU A 101 -3.27 21.50 11.30
C LEU A 101 -4.56 21.72 10.48
N GLY A 102 -5.74 21.42 11.04
CA GLY A 102 -7.04 21.76 10.45
C GLY A 102 -7.88 20.58 9.97
N THR A 103 -7.47 19.33 10.24
CA THR A 103 -8.34 18.18 9.93
C THR A 103 -9.51 18.06 10.92
N ARG A 104 -10.52 17.27 10.54
CA ARG A 104 -11.73 17.10 11.35
C ARG A 104 -11.40 16.46 12.71
N TYR A 105 -11.80 17.14 13.79
CA TYR A 105 -11.77 16.55 15.13
C TYR A 105 -12.96 15.59 15.35
N ILE A 106 -12.67 14.42 15.92
CA ILE A 106 -13.68 13.48 16.42
C ILE A 106 -13.36 13.19 17.89
N PRO A 107 -14.32 13.36 18.82
CA PRO A 107 -14.11 13.02 20.22
C PRO A 107 -13.67 11.56 20.37
N ASN A 108 -12.71 11.29 21.25
CA ASN A 108 -12.20 9.95 21.55
C ASN A 108 -11.41 9.25 20.41
N ALA A 109 -11.25 9.89 19.26
CA ALA A 109 -10.41 9.35 18.18
C ALA A 109 -8.91 9.49 18.46
N ILE A 110 -8.50 10.45 19.28
CA ILE A 110 -7.08 10.65 19.64
C ILE A 110 -6.78 9.87 20.92
N GLY A 111 -5.86 8.91 20.83
CA GLY A 111 -5.34 8.11 21.95
C GLY A 111 -3.94 8.53 22.37
N TRP A 112 -3.16 7.62 22.96
CA TRP A 112 -1.76 7.85 23.36
C TRP A 112 -0.75 7.58 22.24
N GLY A 113 -1.15 6.92 21.15
CA GLY A 113 -0.33 6.72 19.96
C GLY A 113 -0.76 7.63 18.82
N ASP A 114 -0.07 8.76 18.64
CA ASP A 114 -0.21 9.60 17.45
C ASP A 114 0.62 8.99 16.30
N PRO A 115 0.01 8.64 15.14
CA PRO A 115 0.72 8.06 14.00
C PRO A 115 1.93 8.87 13.50
N ARG A 116 1.89 10.21 13.59
CA ARG A 116 3.02 11.07 13.21
C ARG A 116 4.16 11.01 14.22
N GLU A 117 3.84 10.85 15.51
CA GLU A 117 4.85 10.63 16.55
C GLU A 117 5.52 9.26 16.38
N LEU A 118 4.74 8.22 16.05
CA LEU A 118 5.27 6.89 15.73
C LEU A 118 6.24 6.94 14.54
N LYS A 119 5.89 7.67 13.48
CA LYS A 119 6.80 7.93 12.34
C LYS A 119 8.11 8.54 12.81
N ILE A 120 8.05 9.65 13.55
CA ILE A 120 9.24 10.36 14.03
C ILE A 120 10.11 9.43 14.88
N TYR A 121 9.50 8.63 15.74
CA TYR A 121 10.22 7.68 16.59
C TYR A 121 10.94 6.61 15.76
N LEU A 122 10.27 5.99 14.79
CA LEU A 122 10.86 4.99 13.91
C LEU A 122 12.00 5.57 13.04
N GLU A 123 11.81 6.76 12.49
CA GLU A 123 12.84 7.45 11.68
C GLU A 123 14.07 7.83 12.49
N LYS A 124 13.89 8.34 13.71
CA LYS A 124 15.00 8.60 14.64
C LYS A 124 15.81 7.34 14.97
N ASN A 125 15.18 6.17 14.85
CA ASN A 125 15.80 4.87 15.09
C ASN A 125 16.26 4.16 13.80
N GLY A 126 16.39 4.90 12.70
CA GLY A 126 16.99 4.44 11.44
C GLY A 126 16.02 3.76 10.47
N ILE A 127 14.72 3.79 10.73
CA ILE A 127 13.70 3.18 9.86
C ILE A 127 13.01 4.28 9.06
N ARG A 128 13.31 4.37 7.76
CA ARG A 128 12.60 5.30 6.88
C ARG A 128 11.13 4.89 6.79
N CYS A 129 10.24 5.84 7.00
CA CYS A 129 8.81 5.60 7.09
C CYS A 129 8.06 6.45 6.07
N TRP A 130 7.10 5.85 5.40
CA TRP A 130 6.13 6.55 4.57
C TRP A 130 4.81 6.68 5.34
N ILE A 131 4.24 7.88 5.37
CA ILE A 131 2.86 8.12 5.82
C ILE A 131 2.14 8.89 4.72
N ASP A 132 0.82 8.75 4.68
CA ASP A 132 0.00 9.67 3.90
C ASP A 132 0.08 11.08 4.51
N VAL A 133 0.59 12.03 3.73
CA VAL A 133 0.60 13.46 4.01
C VAL A 133 -0.20 14.17 2.94
N GLU A 134 -1.11 15.08 3.33
CA GLU A 134 -1.95 15.85 2.41
C GLU A 134 -1.17 16.36 1.19
N ARG A 135 -1.42 15.75 0.04
CA ARG A 135 -1.30 16.39 -1.27
C ARG A 135 -2.69 16.62 -1.83
N VAL A 136 -3.44 17.50 -1.19
CA VAL A 136 -4.67 18.02 -1.78
C VAL A 136 -4.26 18.85 -3.01
N GLY A 137 -4.30 18.25 -4.20
CA GLY A 137 -4.20 18.96 -5.48
C GLY A 137 -3.06 18.58 -6.43
N GLN A 138 -2.21 17.59 -6.13
CA GLN A 138 -1.19 17.11 -7.07
C GLN A 138 -1.17 15.58 -7.09
N LYS A 139 -1.70 15.00 -8.18
CA LYS A 139 -1.91 13.55 -8.43
C LYS A 139 -2.91 12.90 -7.48
N GLY A 140 -3.54 11.81 -7.92
CA GLY A 140 -4.64 11.21 -7.17
C GLY A 140 -4.13 10.69 -5.83
N LEU A 141 -4.78 11.05 -4.72
CA LEU A 141 -4.42 10.62 -3.34
C LEU A 141 -4.14 9.10 -3.23
N PHE A 142 -4.84 8.29 -4.03
CA PHE A 142 -4.66 6.84 -4.11
C PHE A 142 -3.37 6.38 -4.80
N GLU A 143 -2.84 7.14 -5.77
CA GLU A 143 -1.61 6.81 -6.51
C GLU A 143 -0.39 6.89 -5.58
N ASP A 144 -0.35 7.93 -4.73
CA ASP A 144 0.74 8.14 -3.77
C ASP A 144 0.71 7.08 -2.65
N ILE A 145 -0.48 6.68 -2.19
CA ILE A 145 -0.67 5.64 -1.16
C ILE A 145 -0.27 4.25 -1.67
N ALA A 146 -0.68 3.89 -2.88
CA ALA A 146 -0.32 2.62 -3.47
C ALA A 146 1.17 2.54 -3.84
N GLY A 147 1.74 3.64 -4.32
CA GLY A 147 3.19 3.78 -4.49
C GLY A 147 3.93 3.58 -3.17
N GLY A 148 3.42 4.13 -2.07
CA GLY A 148 3.95 3.91 -0.72
C GLY A 148 3.90 2.44 -0.30
N LEU A 149 2.75 1.77 -0.48
CA LEU A 149 2.56 0.35 -0.13
C LEU A 149 3.43 -0.59 -0.97
N LEU A 150 3.53 -0.37 -2.28
CA LEU A 150 4.30 -1.23 -3.20
C LEU A 150 5.82 -1.21 -2.90
N ASN A 151 6.31 -0.11 -2.35
CA ASN A 151 7.73 0.06 -2.03
C ASN A 151 8.08 -0.31 -0.59
N ALA A 152 7.08 -0.58 0.25
CA ALA A 152 7.28 -0.99 1.63
C ALA A 152 7.54 -2.49 1.74
N TRP A 153 8.27 -2.87 2.78
CA TRP A 153 8.55 -4.26 3.15
C TRP A 153 7.74 -4.68 4.38
N VAL A 154 7.27 -3.71 5.16
CA VAL A 154 6.42 -3.90 6.34
C VAL A 154 5.44 -2.75 6.45
N ALA A 155 4.21 -3.05 6.87
CA ALA A 155 3.18 -2.06 7.15
C ALA A 155 2.89 -2.00 8.66
N VAL A 156 2.93 -0.79 9.22
CA VAL A 156 2.39 -0.48 10.56
C VAL A 156 1.01 0.12 10.36
N VAL A 157 -0.02 -0.56 10.85
CA VAL A 157 -1.41 -0.11 10.74
C VAL A 157 -1.85 0.45 12.08
N CYS A 158 -2.10 1.76 12.13
CA CYS A 158 -2.66 2.46 13.27
C CYS A 158 -4.18 2.23 13.30
N ILE A 159 -4.61 1.12 13.90
CA ILE A 159 -5.99 0.66 13.89
C ILE A 159 -6.81 1.26 15.04
N SER A 160 -8.00 1.74 14.72
CA SER A 160 -8.96 2.37 15.64
C SER A 160 -10.38 2.12 15.12
N ASP A 161 -11.39 2.55 15.89
CA ASP A 161 -12.79 2.52 15.43
C ASP A 161 -12.97 3.39 14.17
N GLU A 162 -12.35 4.57 14.14
CA GLU A 162 -12.41 5.48 12.98
C GLU A 162 -11.68 4.93 11.75
N TYR A 163 -10.62 4.15 11.96
CA TYR A 163 -9.93 3.45 10.88
C TYR A 163 -10.85 2.39 10.25
N ALA A 164 -11.52 1.60 11.10
CA ALA A 164 -12.44 0.54 10.66
C ALA A 164 -13.71 1.08 9.99
N ASP A 165 -14.13 2.30 10.33
CA ASP A 165 -15.27 2.98 9.69
C ASP A 165 -14.89 3.67 8.36
N SER A 166 -13.59 3.85 8.08
CA SER A 166 -13.10 4.47 6.85
C SER A 166 -12.97 3.47 5.71
N SER A 167 -13.77 3.65 4.65
CA SER A 167 -13.71 2.79 3.45
C SER A 167 -12.34 2.84 2.75
N ILE A 168 -11.66 3.98 2.79
CA ILE A 168 -10.32 4.18 2.22
C ILE A 168 -9.32 3.33 3.01
N CYS A 169 -9.28 3.49 4.32
CA CYS A 169 -8.38 2.73 5.21
C CYS A 169 -8.65 1.23 5.13
N CYS A 170 -9.93 0.82 5.06
CA CYS A 170 -10.29 -0.59 4.88
C CYS A 170 -9.77 -1.16 3.55
N ASN A 171 -9.85 -0.39 2.46
CA ASN A 171 -9.33 -0.82 1.17
C ASN A 171 -7.79 -0.94 1.18
N GLU A 172 -7.10 0.03 1.78
CA GLU A 172 -5.63 -0.04 1.98
C GLU A 172 -5.24 -1.29 2.77
N PHE A 173 -5.93 -1.55 3.88
CA PHE A 173 -5.67 -2.71 4.71
C PHE A 173 -5.87 -4.01 3.94
N ARG A 174 -6.97 -4.13 3.18
CA ARG A 174 -7.22 -5.31 2.34
C ARG A 174 -6.12 -5.49 1.29
N TYR A 175 -5.69 -4.40 0.64
CA TYR A 175 -4.65 -4.47 -0.35
C TYR A 175 -3.31 -4.92 0.26
N ALA A 176 -2.90 -4.29 1.36
CA ALA A 176 -1.69 -4.66 2.09
C ALA A 176 -1.73 -6.12 2.57
N SER A 177 -2.85 -6.57 3.13
CA SER A 177 -2.97 -7.89 3.76
C SER A 177 -3.26 -9.04 2.80
N LYS A 178 -4.02 -8.81 1.71
CA LYS A 178 -4.50 -9.88 0.82
C LYS A 178 -3.89 -9.88 -0.57
N VAL A 179 -3.39 -8.73 -1.03
CA VAL A 179 -2.82 -8.61 -2.37
C VAL A 179 -1.30 -8.60 -2.30
N LEU A 180 -0.75 -7.72 -1.47
CA LEU A 180 0.69 -7.61 -1.30
C LEU A 180 1.24 -8.60 -0.28
N GLU A 181 0.36 -9.17 0.55
CA GLU A 181 0.71 -10.06 1.67
C GLU A 181 1.85 -9.48 2.53
N LEU A 182 1.83 -8.15 2.72
CA LEU A 182 2.84 -7.47 3.52
C LEU A 182 2.77 -7.96 4.96
N PRO A 183 3.93 -8.15 5.62
CA PRO A 183 3.99 -8.20 7.06
C PRO A 183 3.30 -6.97 7.66
N ILE A 184 2.29 -7.18 8.49
CA ILE A 184 1.53 -6.12 9.14
C ILE A 184 1.77 -6.18 10.65
N ILE A 185 2.03 -5.02 11.25
CA ILE A 185 2.06 -4.81 12.70
C ILE A 185 0.94 -3.84 13.05
N LEU A 186 0.08 -4.23 13.99
CA LEU A 186 -1.06 -3.43 14.41
C LEU A 186 -0.65 -2.54 15.58
N ALA A 187 -0.70 -1.22 15.38
CA ALA A 187 -0.62 -0.24 16.45
C ALA A 187 -2.05 0.19 16.81
N VAL A 188 -2.59 -0.27 17.94
CA VAL A 188 -3.97 0.06 18.33
C VAL A 188 -4.01 1.47 18.89
N THR A 189 -4.63 2.39 18.16
CA THR A 189 -4.74 3.82 18.48
C THR A 189 -6.20 4.21 18.78
N GLY A 190 -6.43 5.47 19.14
CA GLY A 190 -7.72 5.94 19.64
C GLY A 190 -8.10 5.29 20.98
N THR A 191 -9.33 5.54 21.45
CA THR A 191 -9.80 4.98 22.72
C THR A 191 -10.87 3.89 22.55
N GLY A 192 -11.29 3.61 21.31
CA GLY A 192 -12.36 2.68 20.98
C GLY A 192 -11.91 1.23 20.79
N SER A 193 -12.85 0.28 20.81
CA SER A 193 -12.57 -1.15 20.64
C SER A 193 -13.51 -1.87 19.68
N LYS A 194 -14.46 -1.14 19.07
CA LYS A 194 -15.46 -1.67 18.13
C LYS A 194 -14.83 -2.22 16.87
N TRP A 195 -13.67 -1.69 16.45
CA TRP A 195 -12.91 -2.18 15.30
C TRP A 195 -12.62 -3.69 15.39
N ARG A 196 -12.53 -4.26 16.59
CA ARG A 196 -12.31 -5.70 16.79
C ARG A 196 -13.44 -6.57 16.22
N ALA A 197 -14.66 -6.04 16.18
CA ALA A 197 -15.83 -6.70 15.62
C ALA A 197 -16.07 -6.36 14.14
N SER A 198 -15.21 -5.53 13.52
CA SER A 198 -15.31 -5.19 12.11
C SER A 198 -14.63 -6.26 11.24
N GLU A 199 -14.83 -6.15 9.92
CA GLU A 199 -14.10 -6.98 8.95
C GLU A 199 -12.58 -6.86 9.14
N ILE A 200 -12.05 -5.65 9.34
CA ILE A 200 -10.62 -5.44 9.57
C ILE A 200 -10.18 -6.14 10.85
N GLY A 201 -11.00 -6.11 11.91
CA GLY A 201 -10.77 -6.87 13.13
C GLY A 201 -10.54 -8.37 12.85
N VAL A 202 -11.40 -8.98 12.02
CA VAL A 202 -11.26 -10.39 11.61
C VAL A 202 -10.01 -10.63 10.77
N LEU A 203 -9.73 -9.75 9.80
CA LEU A 203 -8.52 -9.86 8.97
C LEU A 203 -7.23 -9.67 9.76
N SER A 204 -7.31 -9.03 10.93
CA SER A 204 -6.17 -8.65 11.76
C SER A 204 -5.73 -9.71 12.78
N LEU A 205 -6.48 -10.81 12.93
CA LEU A 205 -6.33 -11.79 14.03
C LEU A 205 -4.92 -12.40 14.19
N ASN A 206 -4.15 -12.52 13.10
CA ASN A 206 -2.85 -13.19 13.11
C ASN A 206 -1.66 -12.22 13.11
N TYR A 207 -1.91 -10.91 13.16
CA TYR A 207 -0.83 -9.92 13.16
C TYR A 207 -0.41 -9.55 14.58
N PRO A 208 0.89 -9.29 14.82
CA PRO A 208 1.35 -8.79 16.11
C PRO A 208 0.71 -7.44 16.44
N ILE A 209 0.28 -7.30 17.70
CA ILE A 209 -0.41 -6.11 18.21
C ILE A 209 0.48 -5.38 19.22
N VAL A 210 0.54 -4.05 19.09
CA VAL A 210 1.07 -3.13 20.10
C VAL A 210 -0.05 -2.15 20.48
N ASN A 211 -0.33 -2.06 21.77
CA ASN A 211 -1.41 -1.21 22.28
C ASN A 211 -0.90 0.20 22.62
N PHE A 212 -1.51 1.21 22.01
CA PHE A 212 -1.27 2.64 22.26
C PHE A 212 -2.56 3.38 22.71
N GLN A 213 -3.55 2.64 23.22
CA GLN A 213 -4.79 3.20 23.78
C GLN A 213 -4.57 3.76 25.19
N GLU A 214 -3.51 3.31 25.86
CA GLU A 214 -3.10 3.72 27.20
C GLU A 214 -1.65 4.19 27.21
N LYS A 215 -1.28 5.00 28.21
CA LYS A 215 0.10 5.43 28.38
C LYS A 215 0.99 4.22 28.65
N SER A 216 2.02 4.06 27.83
CA SER A 216 3.01 2.99 28.00
C SER A 216 4.41 3.49 27.67
N ASP A 217 5.35 3.23 28.56
CA ASP A 217 6.76 3.59 28.39
C ASP A 217 7.49 2.62 27.44
N THR A 218 6.93 1.43 27.18
CA THR A 218 7.57 0.37 26.39
C THR A 218 6.93 0.12 25.03
N ALA A 219 5.74 0.66 24.77
CA ALA A 219 5.01 0.41 23.52
C ALA A 219 5.80 0.83 22.27
N HIS A 220 6.47 1.99 22.32
CA HIS A 220 7.31 2.48 21.23
C HIS A 220 8.49 1.54 20.92
N GLU A 221 9.18 1.08 21.97
CA GLU A 221 10.29 0.13 21.83
C GLU A 221 9.82 -1.22 21.29
N ARG A 222 8.67 -1.70 21.75
CA ARG A 222 8.07 -2.95 21.26
C ARG A 222 7.68 -2.86 19.79
N LEU A 223 7.10 -1.74 19.36
CA LEU A 223 6.80 -1.48 17.96
C LEU A 223 8.08 -1.50 17.12
N LEU A 224 9.11 -0.77 17.55
CA LEU A 224 10.40 -0.72 16.86
C LEU A 224 11.03 -2.10 16.73
N GLN A 225 10.98 -2.91 17.79
CA GLN A 225 11.49 -4.28 17.77
C GLN A 225 10.78 -5.13 16.72
N LEU A 226 9.44 -5.13 16.72
CA LEU A 226 8.64 -5.89 15.75
C LEU A 226 8.93 -5.46 14.31
N VAL A 227 9.04 -4.14 14.06
CA VAL A 227 9.36 -3.63 12.72
C VAL A 227 10.75 -4.13 12.29
N ARG A 228 11.76 -4.08 13.17
CA ARG A 228 13.11 -4.58 12.86
C ARG A 228 13.12 -6.08 12.56
N GLU A 229 12.40 -6.87 13.34
CA GLU A 229 12.26 -8.32 13.11
C GLU A 229 11.73 -8.60 11.69
N GLN A 230 10.66 -7.91 11.27
CA GLN A 230 10.10 -8.08 9.92
C GLN A 230 11.06 -7.62 8.82
N LEU A 231 11.75 -6.49 9.02
CA LEU A 231 12.71 -5.98 8.05
C LEU A 231 13.90 -6.93 7.87
N SER A 232 14.41 -7.50 8.96
CA SER A 232 15.50 -8.49 8.92
C SER A 232 15.10 -9.74 8.15
N SER A 233 13.92 -10.31 8.44
CA SER A 233 13.42 -11.48 7.70
C SER A 233 13.27 -11.22 6.21
N HIS A 234 12.75 -10.06 5.81
CA HIS A 234 12.64 -9.68 4.41
C HIS A 234 14.02 -9.57 3.72
N MET A 235 15.03 -9.01 4.40
CA MET A 235 16.39 -8.92 3.84
C MET A 235 17.03 -10.28 3.63
N GLU A 236 16.81 -11.24 4.53
CA GLU A 236 17.30 -12.62 4.42
C GLU A 236 16.63 -13.36 3.25
N GLU A 237 15.30 -13.21 3.08
CA GLU A 237 14.56 -13.79 1.95
C GLU A 237 15.05 -13.24 0.61
N GLU A 238 15.20 -11.92 0.47
CA GLU A 238 15.72 -11.26 -0.73
C GLU A 238 17.14 -11.73 -1.09
N ALA A 239 18.01 -11.90 -0.09
CA ALA A 239 19.36 -12.42 -0.30
C ALA A 239 19.32 -13.86 -0.84
N SER A 240 18.48 -14.71 -0.24
CA SER A 240 18.33 -16.12 -0.67
C SER A 240 17.78 -16.25 -2.10
N LEU A 241 16.86 -15.37 -2.49
CA LEU A 241 16.28 -15.34 -3.84
C LEU A 241 17.31 -14.92 -4.89
N LYS A 242 18.17 -13.95 -4.57
CA LYS A 242 19.26 -13.51 -5.44
C LYS A 242 20.28 -14.62 -5.66
N GLU A 243 20.68 -15.33 -4.60
CA GLU A 243 21.60 -16.47 -4.71
C GLU A 243 21.03 -17.61 -5.57
N LYS A 244 19.74 -17.93 -5.42
CA LYS A 244 19.06 -18.92 -6.27
C LYS A 244 19.07 -18.53 -7.75
N LYS A 245 18.75 -17.27 -8.07
CA LYS A 245 18.77 -16.76 -9.46
C LYS A 245 20.15 -16.85 -10.09
N ILE A 246 21.20 -16.44 -9.36
CA ILE A 246 22.59 -16.53 -9.83
C ILE A 246 22.96 -17.98 -10.14
N ASN A 247 22.59 -18.93 -9.28
CA ASN A 247 22.87 -20.34 -9.48
C ASN A 247 22.09 -20.95 -10.66
N GLU A 248 20.85 -20.52 -10.91
CA GLU A 248 20.04 -20.96 -12.06
C GLU A 248 20.57 -20.40 -13.38
N GLU A 249 20.98 -19.13 -13.42
CA GLU A 249 21.61 -18.51 -14.60
C GLU A 249 22.96 -19.17 -14.92
N GLN A 250 23.78 -19.46 -13.91
CA GLN A 250 25.06 -20.16 -14.08
C GLN A 250 24.87 -21.61 -14.59
N LYS A 251 23.85 -22.32 -14.10
CA LYS A 251 23.50 -23.65 -14.63
C LYS A 251 23.08 -23.57 -16.09
N ASN A 252 22.22 -22.63 -16.47
CA ASN A 252 21.75 -22.50 -17.85
C ASN A 252 22.87 -22.10 -18.84
N LEU A 253 23.86 -21.33 -18.40
CA LEU A 253 25.05 -20.99 -19.20
C LEU A 253 26.03 -22.17 -19.36
N SER A 254 26.02 -23.15 -18.45
CA SER A 254 26.89 -24.34 -18.53
C SER A 254 26.38 -25.44 -19.47
N PHE A 255 25.16 -25.29 -20.02
CA PHE A 255 24.52 -26.22 -20.96
C PHE A 255 24.38 -25.66 -22.39
N GLN A 256 24.99 -24.51 -22.70
CA GLN A 256 25.18 -23.98 -24.06
C GLN A 256 26.64 -24.12 -24.50
#